data_AF-A0A958AF30-F1
#
_entry.id   AF-A0A958AF30-F1
#
_cell.length_a   1.000
_cell.length_b   1.000
_cell.length_c   1.000
_cell.angle_alpha   90.00
_cell.angle_beta   90.00
_cell.angle_gamma   90.00
#
_symmetry.space_group_name_H-M   'P 1'
#
loop_
_entity.id
_entity.type
_entity.pdbx_description
1 polymer ?
#
loop_
_entity_poly.entity_id
_entity_poly.type
_entity_poly.pdbx_seq_one_letter_code
_entity_poly.pdbx_strand_id
1 'polypeptide(L)'
;TLTFGLTEEVVNTQYAPIAALSAYYQQHKLFKALETVEIDMKTVDYAPSNKLIQVFLSILTGCEYLSLVNTRLRPERRLAQLWGKEGFAHQSTLAETLEALTLANLDQLEPVTRQISRPCSRSHHHDWRGFLWLDFDLSGLPCGKQAEGSHRGFFSDKKTGQAAS
;
A
#
# COMPACT_ATOMS: atom_id res chain seq x y z
N THR A 1 -8.84 -7.79 -20.39
CA THR A 1 -7.60 -7.17 -20.88
C THR A 1 -7.51 -5.78 -20.28
N LEU A 2 -6.46 -5.51 -19.49
CA LEU A 2 -6.17 -4.17 -18.94
C LEU A 2 -5.71 -3.29 -20.10
N THR A 3 -6.57 -2.39 -20.55
CA THR A 3 -6.23 -1.37 -21.55
C THR A 3 -6.01 -0.04 -20.85
N PHE A 4 -4.75 0.41 -20.81
CA PHE A 4 -4.43 1.81 -20.48
C PHE A 4 -4.76 2.66 -21.70
N GLY A 5 -6.04 3.03 -21.81
CA GLY A 5 -6.58 3.88 -22.87
C GLY A 5 -7.66 4.76 -22.28
N LEU A 6 -7.26 6.02 -22.01
CA LEU A 6 -8.05 7.23 -21.81
C LEU A 6 -9.47 7.02 -21.25
N THR A 7 -9.60 7.08 -19.94
CA THR A 7 -10.79 7.72 -19.35
C THR A 7 -11.04 9.03 -20.13
N GLU A 8 -12.29 9.35 -20.50
CA GLU A 8 -12.60 10.62 -21.20
C GLU A 8 -12.06 11.84 -20.42
N GLU A 9 -11.96 11.70 -19.09
CA GLU A 9 -11.23 12.62 -18.23
C GLU A 9 -9.79 12.17 -17.98
N VAL A 10 -8.82 13.08 -18.12
CA VAL A 10 -7.44 12.83 -17.69
C VAL A 10 -7.42 12.68 -16.16
N VAL A 11 -7.25 11.45 -15.66
CA VAL A 11 -6.92 11.19 -14.24
C VAL A 11 -5.49 11.64 -14.01
N ASN A 12 -5.32 12.91 -13.65
CA ASN A 12 -4.03 13.47 -13.26
C ASN A 12 -3.84 13.20 -11.75
N THR A 13 -3.03 12.19 -11.45
CA THR A 13 -2.61 11.82 -10.10
C THR A 13 -1.11 11.60 -10.09
N GLN A 14 -0.44 11.98 -9.00
CA GLN A 14 0.98 11.67 -8.81
C GLN A 14 1.24 10.16 -8.61
N TYR A 15 0.18 9.36 -8.48
CA TYR A 15 0.22 7.93 -8.21
C TYR A 15 -0.39 7.09 -9.34
N ALA A 16 -0.05 7.38 -10.59
CA ALA A 16 -0.60 6.66 -11.76
C ALA A 16 -0.49 5.12 -11.68
N PRO A 17 0.63 4.51 -11.21
CA PRO A 17 0.70 3.06 -11.02
C PRO A 17 -0.30 2.53 -9.98
N ILE A 18 -0.60 3.31 -8.93
CA ILE A 18 -1.56 2.91 -7.90
C ILE A 18 -2.98 3.05 -8.44
N ALA A 19 -3.26 4.03 -9.29
CA ALA A 19 -4.55 4.12 -9.99
C ALA A 19 -4.78 2.87 -10.87
N ALA A 20 -3.76 2.42 -11.60
CA ALA A 20 -3.80 1.20 -12.38
C ALA A 20 -4.13 -0.04 -11.53
N LEU A 21 -3.41 -0.21 -10.42
CA LEU A 21 -3.64 -1.31 -9.47
C LEU A 21 -5.03 -1.21 -8.84
N SER A 22 -5.47 -0.01 -8.48
CA SER A 22 -6.79 0.24 -7.90
C SER A 22 -7.91 -0.20 -8.84
N ALA A 23 -7.81 0.11 -10.13
CA ALA A 23 -8.77 -0.33 -11.14
C ALA A 23 -8.82 -1.87 -11.24
N TYR A 24 -7.65 -2.51 -11.24
CA TYR A 24 -7.56 -3.98 -11.22
C TYR A 24 -8.19 -4.57 -9.95
N TYR A 25 -7.85 -4.06 -8.76
CA TYR A 25 -8.40 -4.54 -7.50
C TYR A 25 -9.93 -4.40 -7.42
N GLN A 26 -10.47 -3.30 -7.94
CA GLN A 26 -11.91 -3.06 -7.99
C GLN A 26 -12.61 -4.01 -8.98
N GLN A 27 -12.06 -4.17 -10.19
CA GLN A 27 -12.60 -5.09 -11.20
C GLN A 27 -12.70 -6.52 -10.65
N HIS A 28 -11.70 -6.96 -9.89
CA HIS A 28 -11.65 -8.28 -9.28
C HIS A 28 -12.31 -8.37 -7.90
N LYS A 29 -12.89 -7.26 -7.40
CA LYS A 29 -13.49 -7.16 -6.05
C LYS A 29 -12.57 -7.67 -4.95
N LEU A 30 -11.27 -7.43 -5.09
CA LEU A 30 -10.23 -8.06 -4.27
C LEU A 30 -10.43 -7.78 -2.78
N PHE A 31 -10.80 -6.53 -2.45
CA PHE A 31 -10.99 -6.08 -1.08
C PHE A 31 -12.38 -6.35 -0.48
N LYS A 32 -13.28 -7.00 -1.22
CA LYS A 32 -14.65 -7.26 -0.73
C LYS A 32 -14.64 -8.05 0.59
N ALA A 33 -13.67 -8.94 0.78
CA ALA A 33 -13.54 -9.71 2.03
C ALA A 33 -13.27 -8.83 3.27
N LEU A 34 -12.78 -7.60 3.14
CA LEU A 34 -12.62 -6.68 4.28
C LEU A 34 -13.96 -6.26 4.87
N GLU A 35 -15.07 -6.36 4.13
CA GLU A 35 -16.41 -6.05 4.63
C GLU A 35 -16.88 -7.05 5.69
N THR A 36 -16.25 -8.22 5.82
CA THR A 36 -16.61 -9.24 6.83
C THR A 36 -15.90 -9.02 8.16
N VAL A 37 -15.02 -8.03 8.27
CA VAL A 37 -14.31 -7.71 9.51
C VAL A 37 -15.16 -6.74 10.33
N GLU A 38 -15.55 -7.17 11.52
CA GLU A 38 -16.50 -6.44 12.37
C GLU A 38 -15.77 -5.51 13.33
N ILE A 39 -15.41 -4.33 12.84
CA ILE A 39 -14.76 -3.29 13.65
C ILE A 39 -15.83 -2.45 14.33
N ASP A 40 -15.83 -2.43 15.66
CA ASP A 40 -16.76 -1.62 16.45
C ASP A 40 -16.43 -0.13 16.36
N MET A 41 -16.90 0.49 15.28
CA MET A 41 -16.78 1.93 15.08
C MET A 41 -17.93 2.49 14.24
N LYS A 42 -18.21 3.77 14.46
CA LYS A 42 -19.23 4.48 13.68
C LYS A 42 -18.78 4.67 12.23
N THR A 43 -19.71 4.44 11.32
CA THR A 43 -19.60 4.85 9.92
C THR A 43 -20.17 6.26 9.79
N VAL A 44 -19.31 7.22 9.44
CA VAL A 44 -19.71 8.61 9.13
C VAL A 44 -19.54 8.80 7.63
N ASP A 45 -18.35 9.22 7.19
CA ASP A 45 -18.06 9.40 5.75
C ASP A 45 -17.53 8.11 5.09
N TYR A 46 -16.88 7.26 5.88
CA TYR A 46 -16.21 6.04 5.40
C TYR A 46 -16.57 4.86 6.31
N ALA A 47 -16.94 3.73 5.70
CA ALA A 47 -17.08 2.46 6.43
C ALA A 47 -15.71 1.96 6.93
N PRO A 48 -15.65 1.10 7.96
CA PRO A 48 -14.38 0.60 8.50
C PRO A 48 -13.49 -0.08 7.45
N SER A 49 -14.08 -0.93 6.61
CA SER A 49 -13.38 -1.58 5.49
C SER A 49 -12.77 -0.58 4.50
N ASN A 50 -13.48 0.52 4.20
CA ASN A 50 -12.96 1.60 3.36
C ASN A 50 -11.77 2.29 4.03
N LYS A 51 -11.80 2.49 5.35
CA LYS A 51 -10.68 3.10 6.08
C LYS A 51 -9.45 2.18 6.05
N LEU A 52 -9.62 0.86 6.20
CA LEU A 52 -8.52 -0.11 6.05
C LEU A 52 -7.91 -0.09 4.64
N ILE A 53 -8.74 0.01 3.59
CA ILE A 53 -8.26 0.17 2.21
C ILE A 53 -7.44 1.45 2.06
N GLN A 54 -7.86 2.55 2.69
CA GLN A 54 -7.10 3.82 2.65
C GLN A 54 -5.78 3.75 3.42
N VAL A 55 -5.74 3.01 4.54
CA VAL A 55 -4.46 2.69 5.20
C VAL A 55 -3.55 1.91 4.24
N PHE A 56 -4.07 0.89 3.56
CA PHE A 56 -3.29 0.15 2.57
C PHE A 56 -2.80 1.04 1.41
N LEU A 57 -3.65 1.91 0.87
CA LEU A 57 -3.24 2.87 -0.15
C LEU A 57 -2.17 3.83 0.35
N SER A 58 -2.23 4.25 1.63
CA SER A 58 -1.19 5.10 2.21
C SER A 58 0.20 4.44 2.16
N ILE A 59 0.27 3.14 2.46
CA ILE A 59 1.49 2.32 2.34
C ILE A 59 1.97 2.30 0.87
N LEU A 60 1.07 2.03 -0.08
CA LEU A 60 1.43 2.01 -1.50
C LEU A 60 1.91 3.37 -2.02
N THR A 61 1.38 4.47 -1.49
CA THR A 61 1.83 5.84 -1.82
C THR A 61 3.13 6.25 -1.13
N GLY A 62 3.75 5.35 -0.35
CA GLY A 62 4.99 5.62 0.35
C GLY A 62 4.82 6.58 1.54
N CYS A 63 3.65 6.59 2.19
CA CYS A 63 3.49 7.24 3.48
C CYS A 63 4.18 6.38 4.55
N GLU A 64 5.33 6.84 5.05
CA GLU A 64 6.04 6.19 6.16
C GLU A 64 5.24 6.26 7.47
N TYR A 65 4.48 7.34 7.66
CA TYR A 65 3.62 7.57 8.81
C TYR A 65 2.21 7.96 8.33
N LEU A 66 1.17 7.59 9.10
CA LEU A 66 -0.21 8.00 8.79
C LEU A 66 -0.40 9.52 8.75
N SER A 67 0.38 10.29 9.52
CA SER A 67 0.37 11.75 9.49
C SER A 67 0.61 12.33 8.09
N LEU A 68 1.35 11.62 7.23
CA LEU A 68 1.61 12.01 5.85
C LEU A 68 0.40 11.84 4.92
N VAL A 69 -0.63 11.09 5.31
CA VAL A 69 -1.84 10.92 4.49
C VAL A 69 -2.45 12.27 4.15
N ASN A 70 -2.49 13.20 5.10
CA ASN A 70 -3.08 14.52 4.90
C ASN A 70 -2.39 15.34 3.81
N THR A 71 -1.08 15.18 3.65
CA THR A 71 -0.27 15.97 2.71
C THR A 71 0.04 15.22 1.41
N ARG A 72 0.01 13.88 1.42
CA ARG A 72 0.35 13.04 0.25
C ARG A 72 -0.87 12.43 -0.43
N LEU A 73 -1.72 11.75 0.33
CA LEU A 73 -2.84 10.98 -0.23
C LEU A 73 -4.11 11.83 -0.33
N ARG A 74 -4.45 12.60 0.70
CA ARG A 74 -5.69 13.39 0.77
C ARG A 74 -5.84 14.46 -0.34
N PRO A 75 -4.76 15.11 -0.83
CA PRO A 75 -4.87 16.00 -1.99
C PRO A 75 -5.27 15.29 -3.29
N GLU A 76 -5.09 13.97 -3.38
CA GLU A 76 -5.32 13.17 -4.60
C GLU A 76 -6.81 12.86 -4.83
N ARG A 77 -7.60 13.90 -5.09
CA ARG A 77 -9.04 13.77 -5.35
C ARG A 77 -9.37 12.85 -6.52
N ARG A 78 -8.57 12.88 -7.58
CA ARG A 78 -8.77 12.02 -8.76
C ARG A 78 -8.56 10.53 -8.42
N LEU A 79 -7.59 10.23 -7.56
CA LEU A 79 -7.41 8.87 -7.06
C LEU A 79 -8.58 8.46 -6.15
N ALA A 80 -9.07 9.35 -5.27
CA ALA A 80 -10.24 9.06 -4.44
C ALA A 80 -11.52 8.80 -5.27
N GLN A 81 -11.72 9.56 -6.34
CA GLN A 81 -12.85 9.39 -7.27
C GLN A 81 -12.84 8.02 -7.95
N LEU A 82 -11.65 7.49 -8.26
CA LEU A 82 -11.52 6.11 -8.77
C LEU A 82 -12.09 5.08 -7.79
N TRP A 83 -12.04 5.36 -6.48
CA TRP A 83 -12.64 4.54 -5.42
C TRP A 83 -14.09 4.93 -5.09
N GLY A 84 -14.72 5.79 -5.91
CA GLY A 84 -16.08 6.27 -5.70
C GLY A 84 -16.22 7.16 -4.46
N LYS A 85 -15.16 7.87 -4.05
CA LYS A 85 -15.14 8.77 -2.90
C LYS A 85 -14.81 10.20 -3.33
N GLU A 86 -15.33 11.18 -2.59
CA GLU A 86 -15.00 12.60 -2.82
C GLU A 86 -13.56 12.95 -2.41
N GLY A 87 -13.00 12.18 -1.47
CA GLY A 87 -11.65 12.36 -0.97
C GLY A 87 -11.20 11.17 -0.12
N PHE A 88 -10.01 11.31 0.46
CA PHE A 88 -9.52 10.39 1.49
C PHE A 88 -9.79 10.94 2.89
N ALA A 89 -9.91 10.02 3.85
CA ALA A 89 -10.08 10.31 5.26
C ALA A 89 -8.88 11.09 5.82
N HIS A 90 -9.14 11.82 6.89
CA HIS A 90 -8.07 12.50 7.63
C HIS A 90 -7.18 11.47 8.34
N GLN A 91 -5.90 11.82 8.53
CA GLN A 91 -4.94 10.94 9.22
C GLN A 91 -5.45 10.44 10.58
N SER A 92 -6.12 11.30 11.36
CA SER A 92 -6.65 10.91 12.67
C SER A 92 -7.75 9.88 12.57
N THR A 93 -8.64 9.98 11.57
CA THR A 93 -9.69 8.99 11.33
C THR A 93 -9.11 7.62 10.98
N LEU A 94 -7.99 7.59 10.25
CA LEU A 94 -7.29 6.34 9.94
C LEU A 94 -6.56 5.78 11.17
N ALA A 95 -5.91 6.65 11.96
CA ALA A 95 -5.26 6.27 13.21
C ALA A 95 -6.25 5.67 14.21
N GLU A 96 -7.38 6.36 14.45
CA GLU A 96 -8.48 5.88 15.30
C GLU A 96 -9.03 4.53 14.81
N THR A 97 -9.03 4.28 13.50
CA THR A 97 -9.45 2.98 12.95
C THR A 97 -8.48 1.88 13.35
N LEU A 98 -7.17 2.12 13.28
CA LEU A 98 -6.17 1.15 13.68
C LEU A 98 -6.17 0.94 15.20
N GLU A 99 -6.37 2.00 15.99
CA GLU A 99 -6.48 1.93 17.44
C GLU A 99 -7.73 1.17 17.91
N ALA A 100 -8.82 1.22 17.13
CA ALA A 100 -10.04 0.46 17.43
C ALA A 100 -9.94 -1.04 17.11
N LEU A 101 -8.87 -1.50 16.45
CA LEU A 101 -8.70 -2.92 16.15
C LEU A 101 -8.42 -3.72 17.42
N THR A 102 -9.24 -4.73 17.64
CA THR A 102 -9.07 -5.70 18.73
C THR A 102 -8.35 -6.96 18.27
N LEU A 103 -7.93 -7.82 19.20
CA LEU A 103 -7.39 -9.15 18.86
C LEU A 103 -8.38 -9.97 18.02
N ALA A 104 -9.68 -9.91 18.33
CA ALA A 104 -10.71 -10.59 17.53
C ALA A 104 -10.77 -10.06 16.08
N ASN A 105 -10.53 -8.77 15.87
CA ASN A 105 -10.43 -8.22 14.52
C ASN A 105 -9.17 -8.69 13.80
N LEU A 106 -8.05 -8.89 14.50
CA LEU A 106 -6.86 -9.48 13.92
C LEU A 106 -7.09 -10.93 13.49
N ASP A 107 -7.79 -11.72 14.31
CA ASP A 107 -8.19 -13.09 13.97
C ASP A 107 -9.10 -13.14 12.73
N GLN A 108 -9.96 -12.14 12.55
CA GLN A 108 -10.77 -11.97 11.33
C GLN A 108 -9.95 -11.49 10.12
N LEU A 109 -8.99 -10.58 10.35
CA LEU A 109 -8.16 -10.00 9.29
C LEU A 109 -7.16 -10.99 8.72
N GLU A 110 -6.66 -11.95 9.49
CA GLU A 110 -5.70 -12.94 9.01
C GLU A 110 -6.22 -13.75 7.80
N PRO A 111 -7.38 -14.45 7.87
CA PRO A 111 -7.90 -15.19 6.73
C PRO A 111 -8.31 -14.26 5.57
N VAL A 112 -8.80 -13.05 5.87
CA VAL A 112 -9.15 -12.05 4.85
C VAL A 112 -7.93 -11.59 4.07
N THR A 113 -6.82 -11.29 4.77
CA THR A 113 -5.56 -10.87 4.16
C THR A 113 -4.98 -12.01 3.31
N ARG A 114 -5.08 -13.25 3.78
CA ARG A 114 -4.67 -14.44 3.01
C ARG A 114 -5.51 -14.61 1.75
N GLN A 115 -6.82 -14.36 1.82
CA GLN A 115 -7.69 -14.38 0.65
C GLN A 115 -7.32 -13.31 -0.37
N ILE A 116 -7.05 -12.09 0.10
CA ILE A 116 -6.64 -10.94 -0.74
C ILE A 116 -5.30 -11.20 -1.42
N SER A 117 -4.32 -11.78 -0.71
CA SER A 117 -2.98 -12.00 -1.25
C SER A 117 -2.90 -13.20 -2.19
N ARG A 118 -3.83 -14.18 -2.06
CA ARG A 118 -3.79 -15.44 -2.80
C ARG A 118 -3.67 -15.29 -4.32
N PRO A 119 -4.44 -14.42 -5.01
CA PRO A 119 -4.32 -14.28 -6.46
C PRO A 119 -2.96 -13.72 -6.92
N CYS A 120 -2.27 -12.96 -6.06
CA CYS A 120 -1.03 -12.27 -6.39
C CYS A 120 0.22 -12.97 -5.82
N SER A 121 0.03 -13.96 -4.94
CA SER A 121 1.13 -14.61 -4.22
C SER A 121 1.60 -15.87 -4.93
N ARG A 122 2.87 -15.88 -5.33
CA ARG A 122 3.54 -17.08 -5.83
C ARG A 122 3.79 -18.11 -4.73
N SER A 123 4.02 -17.66 -3.49
CA SER A 123 4.26 -18.52 -2.33
C SER A 123 3.05 -19.37 -1.96
N HIS A 124 1.82 -18.87 -2.19
CA HIS A 124 0.60 -19.66 -1.98
C HIS A 124 0.41 -20.79 -3.00
N HIS A 125 1.10 -20.71 -4.14
CA HIS A 125 1.10 -21.74 -5.19
C HIS A 125 2.37 -22.61 -5.13
N HIS A 126 3.20 -22.43 -4.11
CA HIS A 126 4.46 -23.17 -3.96
C HIS A 126 4.21 -24.59 -3.42
N ASP A 127 4.87 -25.58 -4.02
CA ASP A 127 4.92 -26.94 -3.50
C ASP A 127 5.92 -27.02 -2.34
N TRP A 128 5.40 -27.07 -1.12
CA TRP A 128 6.19 -27.10 0.12
C TRP A 128 7.00 -28.38 0.35
N ARG A 129 6.91 -29.36 -0.56
CA ARG A 129 7.84 -30.50 -0.58
C ARG A 129 9.21 -30.11 -1.18
N GLY A 130 9.28 -28.97 -1.87
CA GLY A 130 10.51 -28.40 -2.43
C GLY A 130 11.04 -27.22 -1.61
N PHE A 131 12.19 -26.70 -2.02
CA PHE A 131 12.76 -25.48 -1.43
C PHE A 131 12.06 -24.22 -1.96
N LEU A 132 11.70 -23.32 -1.04
CA LEU A 132 11.28 -21.96 -1.38
C LEU A 132 12.52 -21.10 -1.61
N TRP A 133 12.82 -20.79 -2.87
CA TRP A 133 13.88 -19.86 -3.21
C TRP A 133 13.37 -18.42 -3.09
N LEU A 134 13.95 -17.68 -2.15
CA LEU A 134 13.69 -16.26 -1.96
C LEU A 134 14.90 -15.49 -2.48
N ASP A 135 14.70 -14.76 -3.56
CA ASP A 135 15.70 -13.84 -4.08
C ASP A 135 15.53 -12.48 -3.39
N PHE A 136 16.49 -12.13 -2.55
CA PHE A 136 16.54 -10.83 -1.89
C PHE A 136 17.72 -10.06 -2.47
N ASP A 137 17.45 -8.95 -3.15
CA ASP A 137 18.52 -8.04 -3.53
C ASP A 137 19.00 -7.27 -2.28
N LEU A 138 20.06 -7.77 -1.67
CA LEU A 138 20.76 -7.12 -0.56
C LEU A 138 21.92 -6.25 -1.07
N SER A 139 21.97 -5.94 -2.37
CA SER A 139 23.05 -5.13 -2.91
C SER A 139 23.03 -3.73 -2.31
N GLY A 140 24.11 -3.37 -1.62
CA GLY A 140 24.36 -1.99 -1.24
C GLY A 140 24.43 -1.12 -2.49
N LEU A 141 23.54 -0.13 -2.59
CA LEU A 141 23.60 0.90 -3.63
C LEU A 141 24.59 1.98 -3.17
N PRO A 142 25.60 2.33 -4.00
CA PRO A 142 26.51 3.42 -3.68
C PRO A 142 25.72 4.73 -3.67
N CYS A 143 25.54 5.31 -2.48
CA CYS A 143 24.89 6.61 -2.30
C CYS A 143 25.94 7.70 -2.08
N GLY A 144 25.74 8.86 -2.71
CA GLY A 144 26.55 10.05 -2.45
C GLY A 144 26.36 10.56 -1.02
N LYS A 145 27.32 11.36 -0.51
CA LYS A 145 27.28 11.90 0.86
C LYS A 145 26.03 12.74 1.19
N GLN A 146 25.36 13.27 0.16
CA GLN A 146 24.18 14.12 0.28
C GLN A 146 22.88 13.40 -0.09
N ALA A 147 22.93 12.09 -0.33
CA ALA A 147 21.72 11.33 -0.64
C ALA A 147 20.81 11.25 0.60
N GLU A 148 19.56 11.65 0.44
CA GLU A 148 18.53 11.54 1.48
C GLU A 148 18.36 10.07 1.89
N GLY A 149 18.37 9.80 3.20
CA GLY A 149 18.31 8.43 3.73
C GLY A 149 19.61 7.63 3.64
N SER A 150 20.75 8.23 3.31
CA SER A 150 22.03 7.50 3.30
C SER A 150 22.45 7.10 4.72
N HIS A 151 22.48 5.80 4.98
CA HIS A 151 23.09 5.23 6.18
C HIS A 151 24.39 4.53 5.80
N ARG A 152 25.44 4.72 6.60
CA ARG A 152 26.74 4.11 6.37
C ARG A 152 26.66 2.61 6.68
N GLY A 153 26.42 1.79 5.66
CA GLY A 153 26.47 0.33 5.74
C GLY A 153 27.84 -0.23 5.32
N PHE A 154 28.23 -1.37 5.89
CA PHE A 154 29.38 -2.12 5.40
C PHE A 154 28.94 -3.07 4.28
N PHE A 155 29.43 -2.84 3.07
CA PHE A 155 29.32 -3.78 1.96
C PHE A 155 30.72 -4.13 1.49
N SER A 156 31.06 -5.42 1.51
CA SER A 156 32.30 -5.91 0.91
C SER A 156 32.34 -5.49 -0.58
N ASP A 157 33.51 -5.05 -1.02
CA ASP A 157 33.84 -4.72 -2.42
C ASP A 157 33.22 -3.44 -3.03
N LYS A 158 32.43 -2.65 -2.28
CA LYS A 158 31.95 -1.34 -2.74
C LYS A 158 32.51 -0.19 -1.90
N LYS A 159 33.66 0.38 -2.31
CA LYS A 159 34.17 1.65 -1.77
C LYS A 159 33.50 2.81 -2.50
N THR A 160 32.93 3.76 -1.77
CA THR A 160 32.54 5.06 -2.33
C THR A 160 33.80 5.70 -2.94
N GLY A 161 33.82 5.90 -4.25
CA GLY A 161 34.90 6.67 -4.88
C GLY A 161 35.00 8.03 -4.21
N GLN A 162 36.19 8.43 -3.79
CA GLN A 162 36.41 9.79 -3.30
C GLN A 162 36.09 10.74 -4.45
N ALA A 163 35.08 11.60 -4.26
CA ALA A 163 34.85 12.72 -5.15
C ALA A 163 36.13 13.58 -5.13
N ALA A 164 36.70 13.82 -6.32
CA ALA A 164 37.83 14.71 -6.50
C ALA A 164 37.43 16.11 -5.99
N SER A 165 38.28 16.64 -5.10
CA SER A 165 38.23 18.00 -4.54
C SER A 165 38.57 19.06 -5.57
#